data_AF-A0A0Q5MET7-F1
#
_entry.id   AF-A0A0Q5MET7-F1
#
_cell.length_a   1.000
_cell.length_b   1.000
_cell.length_c   1.000
_cell.angle_alpha   90.00
_cell.angle_beta   90.00
_cell.angle_gamma   90.00
#
_symmetry.space_group_name_H-M   'P 1'
#
loop_
_entity.id
_entity.type
_entity.pdbx_description
1 polymer ?
#
loop_
_entity_poly.entity_id
_entity_poly.type
_entity_poly.pdbx_seq_one_letter_code
_entity_poly.pdbx_strand_id
1 'polypeptide(L)'
;MDPTATATATATGADAHAAVQRLAARIDAALPQTQCTRCGEPDCATYALAVASGRAGINQCPPGGAEGVARLAALTGQPVLALSPEHGQEGPRSVAVIDEAWCIGCTLCLDACPTDAIIGANKRMHTVIAAHCTGCELCIPVCPVDCIELVNDSGSRTGWAAWSPSQAEHARRRYAAHQWRRGAGEHRRPAEPQPAAGAGADSVVNATATAAAQPVQGTQGTQGTQGTDGPEGAPTPQQARQAVIAAALARAREKRAPSRPA
;
A
#
# COMPACT_ATOMS: atom_id res chain seq x y z
N MET A 1 4.82 -11.13 -52.76
CA MET A 1 5.16 -10.83 -51.35
C MET A 1 5.28 -12.17 -50.65
N ASP A 2 6.40 -12.45 -50.00
CA ASP A 2 6.72 -13.80 -49.50
C ASP A 2 6.19 -13.98 -48.06
N PRO A 3 5.23 -14.89 -47.80
CA PRO A 3 4.66 -15.07 -46.46
C PRO A 3 5.65 -15.66 -45.45
N THR A 4 6.78 -16.21 -45.91
CA THR A 4 7.78 -16.89 -45.07
C THR A 4 8.55 -15.93 -44.17
N ALA A 5 8.79 -14.69 -44.63
CA ALA A 5 9.58 -13.70 -43.90
C ALA A 5 8.95 -13.25 -42.57
N THR A 6 7.62 -13.17 -42.52
CA THR A 6 6.89 -12.69 -41.33
C THR A 6 6.96 -13.67 -40.16
N ALA A 7 6.99 -14.98 -40.44
CA ALA A 7 7.03 -16.03 -39.42
C ALA A 7 8.39 -16.12 -38.70
N THR A 8 9.49 -15.89 -39.42
CA THR A 8 10.84 -15.93 -38.83
C THR A 8 11.07 -14.74 -37.88
N ALA A 9 10.59 -13.54 -38.22
CA ALA A 9 10.73 -12.36 -37.39
C ALA A 9 9.95 -12.46 -36.06
N THR A 10 8.76 -13.05 -36.06
CA THR A 10 7.97 -13.26 -34.83
C THR A 10 8.56 -14.33 -33.91
N ALA A 11 9.13 -15.41 -34.45
CA ALA A 11 9.85 -16.42 -33.66
C ALA A 11 11.04 -15.80 -32.91
N THR A 12 11.89 -15.03 -33.60
CA THR A 12 13.05 -14.36 -32.99
C THR A 12 12.65 -13.40 -31.85
N GLY A 13 11.53 -12.68 -32.01
CA GLY A 13 11.00 -11.80 -30.95
C GLY A 13 10.52 -12.56 -29.71
N ALA A 14 9.87 -13.72 -29.90
CA ALA A 14 9.40 -14.57 -28.81
C ALA A 14 10.57 -15.18 -28.01
N ASP A 15 11.61 -15.65 -28.70
CA ASP A 15 12.81 -16.20 -28.06
C ASP A 15 13.58 -15.16 -27.24
N ALA A 16 13.72 -13.94 -27.78
CA ALA A 16 14.32 -12.81 -27.07
C ALA A 16 13.51 -12.43 -25.81
N HIS A 17 12.17 -12.36 -25.91
CA HIS A 17 11.32 -12.12 -24.74
C HIS A 17 11.48 -13.21 -23.68
N ALA A 18 11.47 -14.49 -24.09
CA ALA A 18 11.66 -15.61 -23.18
C ALA A 18 13.06 -15.60 -22.51
N ALA A 19 14.09 -15.15 -23.20
CA ALA A 19 15.43 -14.96 -22.63
C ALA A 19 15.45 -13.85 -21.56
N VAL A 20 14.83 -12.70 -21.84
CA VAL A 20 14.68 -11.60 -20.86
C VAL A 20 13.91 -12.08 -19.62
N GLN A 21 12.81 -12.82 -19.78
CA GLN A 21 12.03 -13.35 -18.65
C GLN A 21 12.83 -14.36 -17.81
N ARG A 22 13.62 -15.24 -18.44
CA ARG A 22 14.53 -16.16 -17.72
C ARG A 22 15.63 -15.43 -16.95
N LEU A 23 16.16 -14.33 -17.49
CA LEU A 23 17.14 -13.49 -16.79
C LEU A 23 16.49 -12.73 -15.63
N ALA A 24 15.30 -12.15 -15.83
CA ALA A 24 14.52 -11.48 -14.80
C ALA A 24 14.23 -12.42 -13.61
N ALA A 25 13.79 -13.65 -13.85
CA ALA A 25 13.55 -14.63 -12.79
C ALA A 25 14.82 -15.00 -11.98
N ARG A 26 16.01 -15.02 -12.64
CA ARG A 26 17.30 -15.23 -11.97
C ARG A 26 17.72 -14.02 -11.12
N ILE A 27 17.46 -12.82 -11.61
CA ILE A 27 17.74 -11.57 -10.89
C ILE A 27 16.82 -11.45 -9.67
N ASP A 28 15.51 -11.67 -9.82
CA ASP A 28 14.53 -11.69 -8.73
C ASP A 28 14.96 -12.62 -7.59
N ALA A 29 15.33 -13.86 -7.92
CA ALA A 29 15.82 -14.85 -6.95
C ALA A 29 17.14 -14.46 -6.26
N ALA A 30 17.86 -13.46 -6.77
CA ALA A 30 19.09 -12.94 -6.19
C ALA A 30 18.91 -11.62 -5.40
N LEU A 31 17.71 -11.02 -5.41
CA LEU A 31 17.36 -9.83 -4.64
C LEU A 31 16.96 -10.17 -3.20
N PRO A 32 17.13 -9.25 -2.22
CA PRO A 32 16.71 -9.47 -0.82
C PRO A 32 15.19 -9.59 -0.59
N GLN A 33 14.38 -9.39 -1.63
CA GLN A 33 12.91 -9.55 -1.59
C GLN A 33 12.20 -8.67 -0.56
N THR A 34 12.74 -7.46 -0.30
CA THR A 34 12.17 -6.53 0.68
C THR A 34 10.85 -5.90 0.25
N GLN A 35 10.63 -5.75 -1.07
CA GLN A 35 9.48 -5.03 -1.66
C GLN A 35 9.38 -3.56 -1.20
N CYS A 36 10.54 -2.89 -1.00
CA CYS A 36 10.62 -1.54 -0.42
C CYS A 36 10.53 -0.37 -1.43
N THR A 37 10.33 -0.65 -2.72
CA THR A 37 10.19 0.33 -3.83
C THR A 37 11.30 1.39 -4.01
N ARG A 38 12.38 1.37 -3.21
CA ARG A 38 13.50 2.35 -3.25
C ARG A 38 14.23 2.46 -4.60
N CYS A 39 14.21 1.39 -5.39
CA CYS A 39 14.73 1.37 -6.76
C CYS A 39 13.86 2.15 -7.77
N GLY A 40 12.68 2.62 -7.38
CA GLY A 40 11.70 3.30 -8.25
C GLY A 40 10.68 2.37 -8.91
N GLU A 41 10.93 1.06 -8.91
CA GLU A 41 10.01 0.04 -9.43
C GLU A 41 9.07 -0.48 -8.31
N PRO A 42 7.84 -0.90 -8.64
CA PRO A 42 6.80 -1.21 -7.65
C PRO A 42 7.08 -2.46 -6.80
N ASP A 43 7.90 -3.39 -7.30
CA ASP A 43 8.35 -4.56 -6.55
C ASP A 43 9.68 -5.13 -7.08
N CYS A 44 10.24 -6.11 -6.37
CA CYS A 44 11.51 -6.74 -6.72
C CYS A 44 11.45 -7.48 -8.08
N ALA A 45 10.30 -8.05 -8.45
CA ALA A 45 10.14 -8.74 -9.73
C ALA A 45 10.14 -7.75 -10.91
N THR A 46 9.52 -6.59 -10.74
CA THR A 46 9.48 -5.52 -11.75
C THR A 46 10.86 -4.88 -11.91
N TYR A 47 11.58 -4.64 -10.81
CA TYR A 47 13.00 -4.23 -10.86
C TYR A 47 13.88 -5.28 -11.55
N ALA A 48 13.68 -6.56 -11.25
CA ALA A 48 14.43 -7.64 -11.91
C ALA A 48 14.19 -7.68 -13.42
N LEU A 49 12.94 -7.46 -13.87
CA LEU A 49 12.59 -7.32 -15.28
C LEU A 49 13.18 -6.03 -15.89
N ALA A 50 13.22 -4.92 -15.15
CA ALA A 50 13.83 -3.67 -15.60
C ALA A 50 15.33 -3.82 -15.84
N VAL A 51 16.06 -4.49 -14.95
CA VAL A 51 17.48 -4.80 -15.13
C VAL A 51 17.67 -5.78 -16.28
N ALA A 52 16.88 -6.86 -16.37
CA ALA A 52 16.96 -7.84 -17.45
C ALA A 52 16.64 -7.25 -18.84
N SER A 53 15.82 -6.20 -18.92
CA SER A 53 15.47 -5.49 -20.16
C SER A 53 16.31 -4.23 -20.41
N GLY A 54 17.32 -3.94 -19.57
CA GLY A 54 18.20 -2.78 -19.75
C GLY A 54 17.58 -1.42 -19.42
N ARG A 55 16.38 -1.39 -18.81
CA ARG A 55 15.70 -0.17 -18.37
C ARG A 55 16.19 0.37 -17.02
N ALA A 56 16.83 -0.48 -16.22
CA ALA A 56 17.36 -0.15 -14.89
C ALA A 56 18.80 -0.66 -14.72
N GLY A 57 19.60 0.04 -13.92
CA GLY A 57 20.97 -0.36 -13.58
C GLY A 57 21.00 -1.45 -12.51
N ILE A 58 22.02 -2.32 -12.54
CA ILE A 58 22.22 -3.38 -11.53
C ILE A 58 22.49 -2.86 -10.10
N ASN A 59 22.74 -1.56 -9.94
CA ASN A 59 23.24 -0.92 -8.74
C ASN A 59 22.19 -0.06 -8.00
N GLN A 60 20.90 -0.33 -8.18
CA GLN A 60 19.80 0.50 -7.67
C GLN A 60 19.06 -0.12 -6.47
N CYS A 61 19.59 -1.17 -5.85
CA CYS A 61 18.95 -1.87 -4.72
C CYS A 61 19.74 -1.70 -3.41
N PRO A 62 19.47 -0.67 -2.59
CA PRO A 62 20.19 -0.43 -1.34
C PRO A 62 20.13 -1.60 -0.33
N PRO A 63 19.01 -2.31 -0.15
CA PRO A 63 18.98 -3.51 0.69
C PRO A 63 19.88 -4.65 0.20
N GLY A 64 20.26 -4.66 -1.09
CA GLY A 64 21.24 -5.61 -1.63
C GLY A 64 22.68 -5.18 -1.36
N GLY A 65 22.93 -3.87 -1.25
CA GLY A 65 24.26 -3.32 -1.02
C GLY A 65 25.27 -3.67 -2.12
N ALA A 66 26.55 -3.46 -1.84
CA ALA A 66 27.64 -3.75 -2.77
C ALA A 66 27.70 -5.22 -3.19
N GLU A 67 27.45 -6.17 -2.27
CA GLU A 67 27.37 -7.60 -2.60
C GLU A 67 26.19 -7.89 -3.54
N GLY A 68 25.04 -7.24 -3.32
CA GLY A 68 23.89 -7.31 -4.23
C GLY A 68 24.26 -6.88 -5.66
N VAL A 69 24.97 -5.76 -5.82
CA VAL A 69 25.44 -5.31 -7.14
C VAL A 69 26.39 -6.34 -7.78
N ALA A 70 27.34 -6.90 -7.01
CA ALA A 70 28.25 -7.92 -7.51
C ALA A 70 27.52 -9.21 -7.95
N ARG A 71 26.48 -9.63 -7.22
CA ARG A 71 25.60 -10.75 -7.58
C ARG A 71 24.86 -10.49 -8.89
N LEU A 72 24.32 -9.28 -9.08
CA LEU A 72 23.59 -8.92 -10.32
C LEU A 72 24.53 -8.73 -11.51
N ALA A 73 25.73 -8.19 -11.31
CA ALA A 73 26.79 -8.14 -12.32
C ALA A 73 27.12 -9.54 -12.85
N ALA A 74 27.34 -10.52 -11.96
CA ALA A 74 27.61 -11.90 -12.34
C ALA A 74 26.45 -12.59 -13.09
N LEU A 75 25.20 -12.19 -12.84
CA LEU A 75 24.02 -12.73 -13.54
C LEU A 75 23.79 -12.12 -14.93
N THR A 76 24.12 -10.84 -15.08
CA THR A 76 23.86 -10.02 -16.29
C THR A 76 25.07 -9.91 -17.23
N GLY A 77 26.28 -10.20 -16.75
CA GLY A 77 27.54 -9.97 -17.49
C GLY A 77 27.99 -8.50 -17.51
N GLN A 78 27.33 -7.62 -16.77
CA GLN A 78 27.73 -6.21 -16.64
C GLN A 78 28.93 -6.04 -15.69
N PRO A 79 29.75 -4.98 -15.84
CA PRO A 79 30.79 -4.66 -14.87
C PRO A 79 30.19 -4.34 -13.50
N VAL A 80 30.91 -4.66 -12.42
CA VAL A 80 30.50 -4.29 -11.05
C VAL A 80 30.58 -2.77 -10.91
N LEU A 81 29.48 -2.15 -10.47
CA LEU A 81 29.37 -0.72 -10.20
C LEU A 81 29.27 -0.47 -8.68
N ALA A 82 29.56 0.76 -8.25
CA ALA A 82 29.19 1.19 -6.90
C ALA A 82 27.66 1.31 -6.78
N LEU A 83 27.11 1.07 -5.58
CA LEU A 83 25.69 1.30 -5.29
C LEU A 83 25.32 2.76 -5.62
N SER A 84 24.22 2.96 -6.34
CA SER A 84 23.74 4.30 -6.68
C SER A 84 23.16 5.00 -5.43
N PRO A 85 23.70 6.17 -5.03
CA PRO A 85 23.23 6.88 -3.84
C PRO A 85 21.83 7.48 -4.02
N GLU A 86 21.34 7.63 -5.25
CA GLU A 86 20.02 8.19 -5.57
C GLU A 86 18.87 7.33 -5.05
N HIS A 87 19.08 6.01 -4.93
CA HIS A 87 18.08 5.06 -4.43
C HIS A 87 18.17 4.85 -2.91
N GLY A 88 19.14 5.47 -2.25
CA GLY A 88 19.42 5.32 -0.81
C GLY A 88 20.71 4.57 -0.49
N GLN A 89 21.00 4.45 0.80
CA GLN A 89 22.28 3.91 1.29
C GLN A 89 22.18 2.43 1.66
N GLU A 90 23.31 1.74 1.55
CA GLU A 90 23.47 0.42 2.17
C GLU A 90 23.44 0.55 3.70
N GLY A 91 22.76 -0.38 4.37
CA GLY A 91 22.63 -0.39 5.82
C GLY A 91 22.20 -1.76 6.35
N PRO A 92 22.05 -1.91 7.67
CA PRO A 92 21.56 -3.14 8.28
C PRO A 92 20.09 -3.38 7.96
N ARG A 93 19.68 -4.65 8.00
CA ARG A 93 18.26 -5.03 7.96
C ARG A 93 17.64 -4.65 9.30
N SER A 94 16.49 -3.97 9.22
CA SER A 94 15.67 -3.62 10.37
C SER A 94 14.35 -4.38 10.37
N VAL A 95 13.69 -4.42 11.52
CA VAL A 95 12.34 -4.93 11.73
C VAL A 95 11.49 -3.81 12.32
N ALA A 96 10.25 -3.68 11.84
CA ALA A 96 9.31 -2.72 12.39
C ALA A 96 8.80 -3.17 13.76
N VAL A 97 8.68 -2.24 14.70
CA VAL A 97 8.07 -2.41 16.02
C VAL A 97 6.94 -1.39 16.14
N ILE A 98 5.80 -1.80 16.68
CA ILE A 98 4.64 -0.94 16.89
C ILE A 98 4.50 -0.70 18.40
N ASP A 99 4.41 0.56 18.81
CA ASP A 99 4.06 0.89 20.20
C ASP A 99 2.54 0.69 20.39
N GLU A 100 2.19 -0.37 21.14
CA GLU A 100 0.82 -0.78 21.42
C GLU A 100 0.05 0.23 22.27
N ALA A 101 0.72 1.05 23.09
CA ALA A 101 0.07 2.11 23.89
C ALA A 101 -0.42 3.29 23.03
N TRP A 102 0.14 3.43 21.83
CA TRP A 102 -0.14 4.48 20.87
C TRP A 102 -0.99 4.02 19.69
N CYS A 103 -0.98 2.72 19.39
CA CYS A 103 -1.68 2.15 18.25
C CYS A 103 -3.21 2.27 18.37
N ILE A 104 -3.82 3.13 17.54
CA ILE A 104 -5.28 3.35 17.52
C ILE A 104 -6.10 2.31 16.72
N GLY A 105 -5.49 1.23 16.22
CA GLY A 105 -6.20 0.18 15.48
C GLY A 105 -6.84 0.63 14.15
N CYS A 106 -6.20 1.56 13.44
CA CYS A 106 -6.71 2.17 12.19
C CYS A 106 -6.56 1.34 10.91
N THR A 107 -5.99 0.13 10.99
CA THR A 107 -5.66 -0.83 9.91
C THR A 107 -4.83 -0.35 8.71
N LEU A 108 -4.48 0.93 8.56
CA LEU A 108 -3.70 1.45 7.42
C LEU A 108 -2.34 0.77 7.21
N CYS A 109 -1.66 0.40 8.30
CA CYS A 109 -0.38 -0.31 8.24
C CYS A 109 -0.52 -1.77 7.77
N LEU A 110 -1.68 -2.41 7.90
CA LEU A 110 -1.93 -3.76 7.36
C LEU A 110 -1.99 -3.70 5.83
N ASP A 111 -2.72 -2.72 5.28
CA ASP A 111 -2.83 -2.53 3.82
C ASP A 111 -1.47 -2.21 3.17
N ALA A 112 -0.61 -1.45 3.86
CA ALA A 112 0.72 -1.09 3.37
C ALA A 112 1.80 -2.18 3.58
N CYS A 113 1.48 -3.31 4.24
CA CYS A 113 2.47 -4.33 4.55
C CYS A 113 2.53 -5.42 3.46
N PRO A 114 3.54 -5.44 2.57
CA PRO A 114 3.57 -6.34 1.41
C PRO A 114 3.69 -7.82 1.78
N THR A 115 4.11 -8.15 3.01
CA THR A 115 4.31 -9.54 3.46
C THR A 115 3.28 -10.00 4.50
N ASP A 116 2.26 -9.19 4.79
CA ASP A 116 1.31 -9.38 5.89
C ASP A 116 2.04 -9.73 7.22
N ALA A 117 3.10 -8.97 7.53
CA ALA A 117 3.86 -9.13 8.78
C ALA A 117 3.17 -8.47 9.99
N ILE A 118 2.29 -7.51 9.75
CA ILE A 118 1.55 -6.79 10.79
C ILE A 118 0.21 -7.50 11.00
N ILE A 119 -0.11 -7.79 12.26
CA ILE A 119 -1.35 -8.46 12.66
C ILE A 119 -2.13 -7.61 13.67
N GLY A 120 -3.45 -7.77 13.68
CA GLY A 120 -4.37 -7.08 14.59
C GLY A 120 -5.75 -6.93 13.94
N ALA A 121 -6.57 -6.01 14.45
CA ALA A 121 -7.91 -5.79 13.94
C ALA A 121 -8.34 -4.32 14.10
N ASN A 122 -9.41 -3.92 13.42
CA ASN A 122 -9.99 -2.58 13.57
C ASN A 122 -10.32 -2.30 15.05
N LYS A 123 -9.90 -1.14 15.56
CA LYS A 123 -10.02 -0.74 16.99
C LYS A 123 -9.33 -1.67 17.99
N ARG A 124 -8.35 -2.46 17.55
CA ARG A 124 -7.42 -3.22 18.41
C ARG A 124 -5.98 -2.80 18.08
N MET A 125 -5.08 -2.96 19.04
CA MET A 125 -3.65 -2.78 18.80
C MET A 125 -3.18 -3.67 17.65
N HIS A 126 -2.17 -3.21 16.91
CA HIS A 126 -1.48 -4.06 15.94
C HIS A 126 -0.08 -4.38 16.48
N THR A 127 0.45 -5.53 16.09
CA THR A 127 1.81 -5.95 16.45
C THR A 127 2.50 -6.59 15.24
N VAL A 128 3.82 -6.76 15.28
CA VAL A 128 4.62 -7.19 14.12
C VAL A 128 5.20 -8.58 14.37
N ILE A 129 4.92 -9.51 13.46
CA ILE A 129 5.62 -10.79 13.38
C ILE A 129 7.00 -10.53 12.78
N ALA A 130 8.01 -10.36 13.64
CA ALA A 130 9.40 -10.05 13.24
C ALA A 130 9.93 -10.98 12.14
N ALA A 131 9.64 -12.29 12.24
CA ALA A 131 10.00 -13.31 11.26
C ALA A 131 9.34 -13.16 9.87
N HIS A 132 8.40 -12.23 9.69
CA HIS A 132 7.75 -11.92 8.41
C HIS A 132 8.05 -10.50 7.94
N CYS A 133 8.59 -9.64 8.82
CA CYS A 133 8.90 -8.26 8.50
C CYS A 133 10.16 -8.18 7.65
N THR A 134 10.07 -7.45 6.54
CA THR A 134 11.21 -7.21 5.64
C THR A 134 11.99 -5.93 5.94
N GLY A 135 11.53 -5.10 6.88
CA GLY A 135 12.09 -3.76 7.07
C GLY A 135 11.87 -2.86 5.86
N CYS A 136 10.77 -3.03 5.11
CA CYS A 136 10.45 -2.23 3.92
C CYS A 136 9.97 -0.81 4.21
N GLU A 137 9.69 -0.48 5.48
CA GLU A 137 9.34 0.87 5.98
C GLU A 137 8.01 1.46 5.48
N LEU A 138 7.36 0.84 4.48
CA LEU A 138 6.08 1.28 3.89
C LEU A 138 4.95 1.51 4.91
N CYS A 139 5.00 0.85 6.06
CA CYS A 139 4.03 1.00 7.15
C CYS A 139 4.18 2.30 7.97
N ILE A 140 5.35 2.94 7.97
CA ILE A 140 5.64 4.16 8.74
C ILE A 140 4.85 5.37 8.21
N PRO A 141 4.97 5.79 6.92
CA PRO A 141 4.31 7.00 6.43
C PRO A 141 2.78 6.90 6.41
N VAL A 142 2.21 5.69 6.46
CA VAL A 142 0.75 5.49 6.55
C VAL A 142 0.23 5.45 7.99
N CYS A 143 1.10 5.46 9.00
CA CYS A 143 0.68 5.44 10.40
C CYS A 143 0.31 6.86 10.87
N PRO A 144 -0.97 7.17 11.11
CA PRO A 144 -1.38 8.54 11.41
C PRO A 144 -0.83 9.04 12.75
N VAL A 145 -0.66 8.12 13.71
CA VAL A 145 -0.25 8.43 15.09
C VAL A 145 1.25 8.23 15.36
N ASP A 146 2.07 8.01 14.32
CA ASP A 146 3.54 7.93 14.42
C ASP A 146 4.03 6.92 15.47
N CYS A 147 3.38 5.74 15.53
CA CYS A 147 3.63 4.70 16.55
C CYS A 147 4.45 3.51 16.03
N ILE A 148 5.23 3.68 14.95
CA ILE A 148 6.01 2.60 14.33
C ILE A 148 7.47 3.02 14.19
N GLU A 149 8.35 2.23 14.79
CA GLU A 149 9.80 2.43 14.76
C GLU A 149 10.50 1.26 14.05
N LEU A 150 11.78 1.44 13.69
CA LEU A 150 12.61 0.41 13.10
C LEU A 150 13.77 0.07 14.04
N VAL A 151 13.87 -1.21 14.39
CA VAL A 151 14.95 -1.75 15.21
C VAL A 151 15.88 -2.59 14.33
N ASN A 152 17.19 -2.40 14.48
CA ASN A 152 18.20 -3.18 13.75
C ASN A 152 18.14 -4.66 14.19
N ASP A 153 17.95 -5.57 13.21
CA ASP A 153 17.82 -7.02 13.39
C ASP A 153 19.07 -7.79 12.92
N SER A 154 19.94 -7.18 12.11
CA SER A 154 21.14 -7.82 11.55
C SER A 154 22.47 -7.43 12.22
N GLY A 155 22.43 -6.50 13.17
CA GLY A 155 23.61 -6.00 13.88
C GLY A 155 24.50 -5.15 12.96
N SER A 156 25.75 -5.56 12.80
CA SER A 156 26.72 -4.91 11.90
C SER A 156 26.65 -5.40 10.45
N ARG A 157 25.85 -6.42 10.14
CA ARG A 157 25.72 -6.95 8.77
C ARG A 157 24.82 -6.04 7.94
N THR A 158 25.27 -5.65 6.76
CA THR A 158 24.59 -4.76 5.81
C THR A 158 24.34 -5.43 4.47
N GLY A 159 23.54 -4.80 3.60
CA GLY A 159 23.31 -5.26 2.23
C GLY A 159 22.83 -6.71 2.18
N TRP A 160 23.28 -7.49 1.18
CA TRP A 160 22.95 -8.91 1.08
C TRP A 160 23.40 -9.71 2.31
N ALA A 161 24.55 -9.40 2.91
CA ALA A 161 25.04 -10.09 4.11
C ALA A 161 24.12 -9.94 5.34
N ALA A 162 23.23 -8.94 5.36
CA ALA A 162 22.17 -8.82 6.37
C ALA A 162 21.09 -9.91 6.25
N TRP A 163 20.99 -10.59 5.09
CA TRP A 163 19.97 -11.57 4.74
C TRP A 163 20.55 -12.97 4.54
N SER A 164 19.83 -13.99 4.99
CA SER A 164 20.06 -15.37 4.51
C SER A 164 19.21 -15.65 3.25
N PRO A 165 19.63 -16.60 2.39
CA PRO A 165 18.81 -17.06 1.27
C PRO A 165 17.41 -17.55 1.71
N SER A 166 17.31 -18.16 2.89
CA SER A 166 16.04 -18.59 3.48
C SER A 166 15.13 -17.43 3.92
N GLN A 167 15.69 -16.31 4.40
CA GLN A 167 14.93 -15.11 4.75
C GLN A 167 14.40 -14.39 3.49
N ALA A 168 15.23 -14.26 2.44
CA ALA A 168 14.80 -13.68 1.17
C ALA A 168 13.70 -14.54 0.49
N GLU A 169 13.85 -15.87 0.48
CA GLU A 169 12.84 -16.78 -0.04
C GLU A 169 11.54 -16.75 0.80
N HIS A 170 11.64 -16.66 2.13
CA HIS A 170 10.47 -16.50 2.99
C HIS A 170 9.74 -15.19 2.70
N ALA A 171 10.46 -14.07 2.58
CA ALA A 171 9.89 -12.77 2.21
C ALA A 171 9.17 -12.83 0.84
N ARG A 172 9.78 -13.47 -0.17
CA ARG A 172 9.17 -13.70 -1.48
C ARG A 172 7.88 -14.51 -1.41
N ARG A 173 7.86 -15.62 -0.66
CA ARG A 173 6.65 -16.44 -0.45
C ARG A 173 5.55 -15.68 0.25
N ARG A 174 5.89 -14.86 1.25
CA ARG A 174 4.92 -14.00 1.95
C ARG A 174 4.32 -12.96 1.01
N TYR A 175 5.14 -12.31 0.18
CA TYR A 175 4.68 -11.34 -0.82
C TYR A 175 3.77 -11.98 -1.87
N ALA A 176 4.18 -13.11 -2.46
CA ALA A 176 3.35 -13.85 -3.41
C ALA A 176 2.00 -14.27 -2.81
N ALA A 177 1.98 -14.72 -1.55
CA ALA A 177 0.75 -15.08 -0.86
C ALA A 177 -0.13 -13.86 -0.52
N HIS A 178 0.47 -12.70 -0.24
CA HIS A 178 -0.25 -11.43 -0.03
C HIS A 178 -0.88 -10.96 -1.35
N GLN A 179 -0.14 -10.96 -2.44
CA GLN A 179 -0.67 -10.59 -3.76
C GLN A 179 -1.79 -11.54 -4.21
N TRP A 180 -1.67 -12.84 -3.94
CA TRP A 180 -2.78 -13.79 -4.15
C TRP A 180 -4.02 -13.40 -3.34
N ARG A 181 -3.88 -13.02 -2.06
CA ARG A 181 -5.00 -12.56 -1.21
C ARG A 181 -5.65 -11.29 -1.78
N ARG A 182 -4.87 -10.29 -2.19
CA ARG A 182 -5.41 -9.04 -2.75
C ARG A 182 -6.09 -9.27 -4.11
N GLY A 183 -5.46 -10.00 -5.03
CA GLY A 183 -6.02 -10.33 -6.34
C GLY A 183 -7.29 -11.20 -6.28
N ALA A 184 -7.35 -12.15 -5.34
CA ALA A 184 -8.57 -12.92 -5.08
C ALA A 184 -9.70 -12.07 -4.46
N GLY A 185 -9.36 -10.95 -3.82
CA GLY A 185 -10.29 -9.93 -3.34
C GLY A 185 -10.84 -9.04 -4.47
N GLU A 186 -9.99 -8.66 -5.43
CA GLU A 186 -10.40 -7.87 -6.61
C GLU A 186 -11.51 -8.58 -7.42
N HIS A 187 -11.37 -9.89 -7.62
CA HIS A 187 -12.41 -10.74 -8.24
C HIS A 187 -13.63 -11.03 -7.34
N ARG A 188 -13.61 -10.63 -6.07
CA ARG A 188 -14.72 -10.82 -5.10
C ARG A 188 -15.23 -9.50 -4.51
N ARG A 189 -15.09 -8.38 -5.23
CA ARG A 189 -15.95 -7.22 -5.03
C ARG A 189 -17.03 -7.25 -6.10
N PRO A 190 -18.27 -7.71 -5.80
CA PRO A 190 -19.40 -7.39 -6.65
C PRO A 190 -19.40 -5.87 -6.83
N ALA A 191 -19.60 -5.39 -8.07
CA ALA A 191 -19.80 -3.97 -8.28
C ALA A 191 -20.98 -3.53 -7.40
N GLU A 192 -20.75 -2.59 -6.48
CA GLU A 192 -21.86 -1.91 -5.82
C GLU A 192 -22.75 -1.35 -6.92
N PRO A 193 -24.06 -1.67 -6.96
CA PRO A 193 -24.96 -1.08 -7.90
C PRO A 193 -24.98 0.43 -7.64
N GLN A 194 -24.33 1.20 -8.51
CA GLN A 194 -24.42 2.65 -8.46
C GLN A 194 -25.91 3.01 -8.56
N PRO A 195 -26.49 3.75 -7.60
CA PRO A 195 -27.89 4.14 -7.68
C PRO A 195 -28.04 5.02 -8.93
N ALA A 196 -28.75 4.51 -9.93
CA ALA A 196 -28.97 5.21 -11.18
C ALA A 196 -29.67 6.55 -10.90
N ALA A 197 -29.11 7.64 -11.41
CA ALA A 197 -29.71 8.95 -11.31
C ALA A 197 -31.08 8.94 -12.00
N GLY A 198 -32.14 9.24 -11.24
CA GLY A 198 -33.51 9.12 -11.71
C GLY A 198 -33.91 10.20 -12.73
N ALA A 199 -34.49 9.76 -13.84
CA ALA A 199 -35.45 10.53 -14.63
C ALA A 199 -36.80 9.79 -14.53
N GLY A 200 -37.90 10.53 -14.31
CA GLY A 200 -39.17 9.98 -13.80
C GLY A 200 -40.31 9.82 -14.82
N ALA A 201 -41.52 9.61 -14.26
CA ALA A 201 -42.81 9.36 -14.93
C ALA A 201 -42.93 7.96 -15.61
N ASP A 202 -44.05 7.22 -15.57
CA ASP A 202 -45.45 7.58 -15.27
C ASP A 202 -46.26 6.48 -14.52
N SER A 203 -47.53 6.80 -14.22
CA SER A 203 -48.62 6.06 -13.51
C SER A 203 -48.90 4.56 -13.87
N VAL A 204 -49.75 3.75 -13.21
CA VAL A 204 -51.10 3.95 -12.61
C VAL A 204 -51.54 2.79 -11.66
N VAL A 205 -52.46 3.08 -10.70
CA VAL A 205 -53.45 2.21 -9.96
C VAL A 205 -52.93 0.95 -9.20
N ASN A 206 -53.47 0.42 -8.08
CA ASN A 206 -54.58 0.69 -7.13
C ASN A 206 -54.34 -0.19 -5.85
N ALA A 207 -55.03 -0.17 -4.70
CA ALA A 207 -56.13 0.64 -4.12
C ALA A 207 -56.18 0.49 -2.56
N THR A 208 -56.97 1.35 -1.90
CA THR A 208 -57.71 1.14 -0.62
C THR A 208 -57.06 0.53 0.64
N ALA A 209 -56.89 1.37 1.67
CA ALA A 209 -57.43 1.14 3.03
C ALA A 209 -57.76 2.49 3.70
N THR A 210 -58.63 2.51 4.71
CA THR A 210 -59.54 3.65 5.00
C THR A 210 -59.42 4.21 6.43
N ALA A 211 -59.94 5.44 6.60
CA ALA A 211 -60.25 6.18 7.84
C ALA A 211 -59.06 6.93 8.51
N ALA A 212 -59.04 8.25 8.74
CA ALA A 212 -59.99 9.38 8.85
C ALA A 212 -60.17 9.91 10.29
N ALA A 213 -59.68 11.14 10.53
CA ALA A 213 -60.28 12.14 11.42
C ALA A 213 -59.70 13.53 11.06
N GLN A 214 -60.55 14.56 11.00
CA GLN A 214 -60.18 15.95 10.67
C GLN A 214 -60.31 16.86 11.94
N PRO A 215 -60.58 18.20 11.86
CA PRO A 215 -59.53 19.20 12.09
C PRO A 215 -59.91 20.25 13.17
N VAL A 216 -59.03 21.21 13.44
CA VAL A 216 -59.41 22.51 14.02
C VAL A 216 -58.68 23.67 13.31
N GLN A 217 -59.36 24.82 13.20
CA GLN A 217 -58.94 25.99 12.42
C GLN A 217 -58.68 27.22 13.31
N GLY A 218 -57.96 28.21 12.77
CA GLY A 218 -57.84 29.58 13.31
C GLY A 218 -56.44 29.89 13.88
N THR A 219 -55.84 31.06 13.68
CA THR A 219 -56.34 32.32 13.06
C THR A 219 -55.21 33.09 12.34
N GLN A 220 -55.58 34.14 11.59
CA GLN A 220 -54.70 34.96 10.74
C GLN A 220 -53.90 36.02 11.54
N GLY A 221 -52.73 36.44 11.03
CA GLY A 221 -51.88 37.45 11.68
C GLY A 221 -50.74 38.03 10.82
N THR A 222 -51.10 38.80 9.79
CA THR A 222 -50.36 39.96 9.20
C THR A 222 -48.83 39.95 9.00
N GLN A 223 -48.45 40.08 7.72
CA GLN A 223 -47.42 40.98 7.14
C GLN A 223 -45.95 40.83 7.57
N GLY A 224 -45.05 40.77 6.58
CA GLY A 224 -43.63 40.49 6.78
C GLY A 224 -42.70 41.70 6.72
N THR A 225 -41.43 41.44 7.01
CA THR A 225 -40.27 42.23 6.57
C THR A 225 -39.12 41.27 6.22
N GLN A 226 -38.21 41.74 5.38
CA GLN A 226 -37.03 40.98 4.93
C GLN A 226 -35.95 41.00 6.03
N GLY A 227 -35.23 39.88 6.19
CA GLY A 227 -34.11 39.74 7.13
C GLY A 227 -33.31 38.48 6.81
N THR A 228 -31.99 38.53 7.00
CA THR A 228 -31.01 37.56 6.48
C THR A 228 -30.68 36.41 7.44
N ASP A 229 -29.83 35.49 6.95
CA ASP A 229 -28.99 34.57 7.72
C ASP A 229 -29.65 33.29 8.29
N GLY A 230 -29.69 32.25 7.45
CA GLY A 230 -29.90 30.86 7.86
C GLY A 230 -28.57 30.13 8.12
N PRO A 231 -28.47 29.22 9.13
CA PRO A 231 -27.21 28.63 9.55
C PRO A 231 -26.69 27.54 8.59
N GLU A 232 -25.37 27.47 8.44
CA GLU A 232 -24.67 26.59 7.51
C GLU A 232 -24.72 25.10 7.86
N GLY A 233 -24.93 24.29 6.81
CA GLY A 233 -24.07 23.16 6.45
C GLY A 233 -23.74 22.11 7.53
N ALA A 234 -24.53 21.04 7.60
CA ALA A 234 -24.10 19.80 8.24
C ALA A 234 -22.84 19.23 7.52
N PRO A 235 -21.81 18.77 8.26
CA PRO A 235 -20.56 18.31 7.65
C PRO A 235 -20.75 17.02 6.84
N THR A 236 -20.09 16.96 5.69
CA THR A 236 -20.07 15.75 4.83
C THR A 236 -19.42 14.56 5.56
N PRO A 237 -19.71 13.31 5.15
CA PRO A 237 -19.08 12.12 5.74
C PRO A 237 -17.55 12.13 5.71
N GLN A 238 -16.96 12.77 4.69
CA GLN A 238 -15.52 12.96 4.58
C GLN A 238 -14.98 13.95 5.62
N GLN A 239 -15.64 15.10 5.80
CA GLN A 239 -15.29 16.07 6.84
C GLN A 239 -15.43 15.48 8.25
N ALA A 240 -16.49 14.70 8.49
CA ALA A 240 -16.67 13.97 9.75
C ALA A 240 -15.52 12.96 10.01
N ARG A 241 -15.14 12.17 9.00
CA ARG A 241 -14.00 11.23 9.09
C ARG A 241 -12.68 11.96 9.33
N GLN A 242 -12.43 13.07 8.63
CA GLN A 242 -11.25 13.91 8.81
C GLN A 242 -11.20 14.52 10.22
N ALA A 243 -12.33 15.02 10.75
CA ALA A 243 -12.42 15.55 12.11
C ALA A 243 -12.15 14.49 13.19
N VAL A 244 -12.67 13.27 13.02
CA VAL A 244 -12.38 12.15 13.94
C VAL A 244 -10.89 11.78 13.93
N ILE A 245 -10.26 11.74 12.76
CA ILE A 245 -8.81 11.51 12.63
C ILE A 245 -8.04 12.66 13.30
N ALA A 246 -8.33 13.92 12.96
CA ALA A 246 -7.67 15.10 13.53
C ALA A 246 -7.78 15.15 15.07
N ALA A 247 -8.95 14.81 15.63
CA ALA A 247 -9.15 14.75 17.08
C ALA A 247 -8.39 13.56 17.73
N ALA A 248 -8.22 12.44 17.02
CA ALA A 248 -7.34 11.37 17.48
C ALA A 248 -5.86 11.79 17.47
N LEU A 249 -5.42 12.52 16.42
CA LEU A 249 -4.07 13.08 16.32
C LEU A 249 -3.78 14.12 17.41
N ALA A 250 -4.74 15.00 17.72
CA ALA A 250 -4.59 15.99 18.79
C ALA A 250 -4.40 15.32 20.15
N ARG A 251 -5.28 14.37 20.50
CA ARG A 251 -5.17 13.58 21.75
C ARG A 251 -3.90 12.72 21.83
N ALA A 252 -3.36 12.28 20.70
CA ALA A 252 -2.05 11.64 20.66
C ALA A 252 -0.94 12.65 20.98
N ARG A 253 -0.91 13.82 20.32
CA ARG A 253 0.08 14.88 20.59
C ARG A 253 0.07 15.35 22.05
N GLU A 254 -1.10 15.49 22.66
CA GLU A 254 -1.27 15.83 24.09
C GLU A 254 -0.61 14.78 25.00
N LYS A 255 -0.77 13.48 24.71
CA LYS A 255 -0.10 12.39 25.44
C LYS A 255 1.41 12.33 25.21
N ARG A 256 1.94 12.99 24.16
CA ARG A 256 3.37 12.97 23.78
C ARG A 256 4.11 14.17 24.37
N ALA A 257 3.40 15.10 25.02
CA ALA A 257 4.00 16.15 25.82
C ALA A 257 4.80 15.48 26.96
N PRO A 258 6.13 15.70 27.03
CA PRO A 258 6.95 14.98 27.99
C PRO A 258 6.59 15.38 29.42
N SER A 259 6.44 14.39 30.30
CA SER A 259 6.67 14.58 31.74
C SER A 259 8.16 14.88 31.93
N ARG A 260 8.53 16.13 31.66
CA ARG A 260 9.89 16.67 31.74
C ARG A 260 10.42 16.46 33.16
N PRO A 261 11.44 15.60 33.37
CA PRO A 261 12.08 15.51 34.68
C PRO A 261 12.78 16.84 34.98
N ALA A 262 12.80 17.19 36.27
CA ALA A 262 13.51 18.35 36.81
C ALA A 262 14.96 17.99 37.17
#